data_AF-A0A1J3EBK1-F1
#
_entry.id   AF-A0A1J3EBK1-F1
#
_cell.length_a   1.000
_cell.length_b   1.000
_cell.length_c   1.000
_cell.angle_alpha   90.00
_cell.angle_beta   90.00
_cell.angle_gamma   90.00
#
_symmetry.space_group_name_H-M   'P 1'
#
loop_
_entity.id
_entity.type
_entity.pdbx_description
1 polymer ?
#
loop_
_entity_poly.entity_id
_entity_poly.type
_entity_poly.pdbx_seq_one_letter_code
_entity_poly.pdbx_strand_id
1 'polypeptide(L)'
;TPMAAMIELSELIRDRDDDDVDDEEVWVTHYSSNQQILLVGEGDFSFSCSLATRFGSASKITASSLDSYDAVVKKYAKARSNLQTLKKLGAFLLHGVDATKLQFHPDLHFRRFDRIIFNFPHAGFHSSKESDSHLIQKHRALLFGFFHGASHMLRADG
;
A
#
# COMPACT_ATOMS: atom_id res chain seq x y z
N THR A 1 -21.01 2.21 42.13
CA THR A 1 -19.84 1.30 42.18
C THR A 1 -18.99 1.54 40.94
N PRO A 2 -17.69 1.17 40.94
CA PRO A 2 -16.79 1.39 39.79
C PRO A 2 -17.33 0.86 38.46
N MET A 3 -18.13 -0.22 38.50
CA MET A 3 -18.82 -0.75 37.32
C MET A 3 -19.86 0.19 36.71
N ALA A 4 -20.61 0.95 37.52
CA ALA A 4 -21.66 1.84 36.99
C ALA A 4 -21.05 3.00 36.18
N ALA A 5 -19.92 3.54 36.66
CA ALA A 5 -19.18 4.60 35.94
C ALA A 5 -18.52 4.06 34.65
N MET A 6 -18.12 2.79 34.61
CA MET A 6 -17.62 2.16 33.38
C MET A 6 -18.72 1.94 32.35
N ILE A 7 -19.94 1.61 32.80
CA ILE A 7 -21.11 1.46 31.92
C ILE A 7 -21.49 2.83 31.35
N GLU A 8 -21.62 3.87 32.18
CA GLU A 8 -21.88 5.23 31.70
C GLU A 8 -20.79 5.72 30.75
N LEU A 9 -19.50 5.45 31.02
CA LEU A 9 -18.42 5.81 30.10
C LEU A 9 -18.50 5.03 28.78
N SER A 10 -18.89 3.76 28.83
CA SER A 10 -19.08 2.94 27.63
C SER A 10 -20.31 3.34 26.81
N GLU A 11 -21.35 3.86 27.46
CA GLU A 11 -22.55 4.42 26.83
C GLU A 11 -22.24 5.81 26.24
N LEU A 12 -21.48 6.65 26.96
CA LEU A 12 -21.02 7.95 26.47
C LEU A 12 -20.05 7.86 25.27
N ILE A 13 -19.32 6.74 25.14
CA ILE A 13 -18.48 6.43 23.98
C ILE A 13 -19.31 5.91 22.80
N ARG A 14 -20.46 5.27 23.07
CA ARG A 14 -21.41 4.81 22.04
C ARG A 14 -22.28 5.94 21.49
N ASP A 15 -22.57 6.97 22.30
CA ASP A 15 -23.37 8.14 21.92
C ASP A 15 -22.55 9.25 21.22
N ARG A 16 -21.26 9.01 20.94
CA ARG A 16 -20.57 9.72 19.86
C ARG A 16 -20.85 8.96 18.60
N ASP A 17 -22.04 9.21 18.06
CA ASP A 17 -22.33 9.04 16.65
C ASP A 17 -21.18 9.72 15.88
N ASP A 18 -20.18 8.93 15.47
CA ASP A 18 -19.49 9.21 14.21
C ASP A 18 -20.64 9.18 13.20
N ASP A 19 -21.10 10.37 12.80
CA ASP A 19 -21.94 10.52 11.63
C ASP A 19 -21.34 9.60 10.56
N ASP A 20 -22.03 8.51 10.23
CA ASP A 20 -21.79 7.70 9.03
C ASP A 20 -22.07 8.63 7.85
N VAL A 21 -21.15 9.57 7.61
CA VAL A 21 -20.97 10.21 6.32
C VAL A 21 -20.47 9.06 5.46
N ASP A 22 -21.43 8.40 4.83
CA ASP A 22 -21.20 7.42 3.79
C ASP A 22 -20.43 8.17 2.69
N ASP A 23 -19.10 8.21 2.82
CA ASP A 23 -18.22 8.88 1.87
C ASP A 23 -18.51 8.26 0.50
N GLU A 24 -19.19 9.01 -0.37
CA GLU A 24 -19.61 8.54 -1.68
C GLU A 24 -18.42 7.85 -2.38
N GLU A 25 -18.63 6.63 -2.85
CA GLU A 25 -17.56 5.83 -3.46
C GLU A 25 -16.92 6.59 -4.64
N VAL A 26 -15.63 6.90 -4.50
CA VAL A 26 -14.88 7.61 -5.52
C VAL A 26 -14.20 6.62 -6.43
N TRP A 27 -14.52 6.68 -7.72
CA TRP A 27 -13.87 5.89 -8.75
C TRP A 27 -12.78 6.69 -9.49
N VAL A 28 -11.62 6.06 -9.64
CA VAL A 28 -10.50 6.52 -10.46
C VAL A 28 -10.14 5.40 -11.42
N THR A 29 -10.62 5.50 -12.66
CA THR A 29 -10.49 4.45 -13.69
C THR A 29 -10.92 3.06 -13.20
N HIS A 30 -9.97 2.23 -12.77
CA HIS A 30 -10.18 0.85 -12.32
C HIS A 30 -10.10 0.68 -10.79
N TYR A 31 -9.90 1.79 -10.07
CA TYR A 31 -9.72 1.83 -8.62
C TYR A 31 -10.92 2.51 -7.97
N SER A 32 -11.40 1.93 -6.89
CA SER A 32 -12.45 2.50 -6.05
C SER A 32 -11.91 2.81 -4.65
N SER A 33 -12.41 3.87 -4.01
CA SER A 33 -12.11 4.21 -2.61
C SER A 33 -12.57 3.13 -1.62
N ASN A 34 -13.38 2.16 -2.05
CA ASN A 34 -13.82 1.03 -1.24
C ASN A 34 -12.91 -0.20 -1.32
N GLN A 35 -11.96 -0.22 -2.26
CA GLN A 35 -11.03 -1.33 -2.44
C GLN A 35 -9.89 -1.31 -1.42
N GLN A 36 -9.52 -2.49 -0.92
CA GLN A 36 -8.24 -2.73 -0.25
C GLN A 36 -7.14 -2.79 -1.32
N ILE A 37 -6.28 -1.79 -1.36
CA ILE A 37 -5.25 -1.64 -2.40
C ILE A 37 -3.85 -1.78 -1.78
N LEU A 38 -3.04 -2.67 -2.33
CA LEU A 38 -1.61 -2.77 -2.05
C LEU A 38 -0.81 -2.19 -3.22
N LEU A 39 0.05 -1.21 -2.96
CA LEU A 39 1.02 -0.68 -3.91
C LEU A 39 2.41 -1.17 -3.55
N VAL A 40 3.07 -1.83 -4.51
CA VAL A 40 4.33 -2.52 -4.35
C VAL A 40 5.43 -1.81 -5.12
N GLY A 41 6.58 -1.61 -4.47
CA GLY A 41 7.77 -1.07 -5.12
C GLY A 41 7.69 0.42 -5.45
N GLU A 42 6.97 1.20 -4.63
CA GLU A 42 6.94 2.65 -4.77
C GLU A 42 8.35 3.23 -4.60
N GLY A 43 8.76 4.07 -5.56
CA GLY A 43 10.00 4.84 -5.47
C GLY A 43 9.79 6.07 -4.60
N ASP A 44 9.14 7.10 -5.14
CA ASP A 44 8.86 8.36 -4.46
C ASP A 44 7.43 8.47 -3.88
N PHE A 45 6.65 7.39 -3.96
CA PHE A 45 5.25 7.29 -3.48
C PHE A 45 4.27 8.26 -4.18
N SER A 46 4.65 8.86 -5.32
CA SER A 46 3.80 9.85 -6.02
C SER A 46 2.50 9.25 -6.55
N PHE A 47 2.53 8.03 -7.08
CA PHE A 47 1.33 7.35 -7.57
C PHE A 47 0.35 7.06 -6.43
N SER A 48 0.83 6.44 -5.34
CA SER A 48 0.02 6.22 -4.14
C SER A 48 -0.57 7.51 -3.60
N CYS A 49 0.24 8.58 -3.51
CA CYS A 49 -0.19 9.87 -3.00
C CYS A 49 -1.26 10.52 -3.88
N SER A 50 -1.12 10.43 -5.20
CA SER A 50 -2.12 10.92 -6.16
C SER A 50 -3.46 10.18 -6.00
N LEU A 51 -3.42 8.85 -5.92
CA LEU A 51 -4.60 8.01 -5.76
C LEU A 51 -5.33 8.32 -4.45
N ALA A 52 -4.59 8.33 -3.33
CA ALA A 52 -5.10 8.69 -2.01
C ALA A 52 -5.74 10.09 -1.97
N THR A 53 -5.08 11.08 -2.60
CA THR A 53 -5.58 12.45 -2.67
C THR A 53 -6.89 12.51 -3.45
N ARG A 54 -7.01 11.74 -4.53
CA ARG A 54 -8.23 11.72 -5.34
C ARG A 54 -9.39 11.04 -4.62
N PHE A 55 -9.12 9.99 -3.84
CA PHE A 55 -10.10 9.35 -2.97
C PHE A 55 -10.47 10.20 -1.75
N GLY A 56 -9.65 11.20 -1.38
CA GLY A 56 -9.83 11.95 -0.13
C GLY A 56 -9.44 11.18 1.13
N SER A 57 -9.09 9.90 0.99
CA SER A 57 -8.70 9.00 2.08
C SER A 57 -7.73 7.93 1.57
N ALA A 58 -6.94 7.38 2.48
CA ALA A 58 -6.00 6.30 2.23
C ALA A 58 -6.12 5.17 3.26
N SER A 59 -7.20 5.11 4.04
CA SER A 59 -7.41 4.08 5.08
C SER A 59 -7.38 2.64 4.56
N LYS A 60 -7.73 2.44 3.29
CA LYS A 60 -7.71 1.15 2.58
C LYS A 60 -6.48 0.97 1.66
N ILE A 61 -5.52 1.89 1.73
CA ILE A 61 -4.28 1.86 0.95
C ILE A 61 -3.12 1.40 1.83
N THR A 62 -2.45 0.33 1.38
CA THR A 62 -1.11 -0.04 1.85
C THR A 62 -0.10 0.30 0.76
N ALA A 63 0.84 1.21 1.02
CA ALA A 63 1.88 1.57 0.06
C ALA A 63 3.25 1.13 0.57
N SER A 64 4.04 0.51 -0.30
CA SER A 64 5.30 -0.12 0.10
C SER A 64 6.46 0.17 -0.85
N SER A 65 7.67 0.28 -0.29
CA SER A 65 8.92 0.37 -1.05
C SER A 65 9.88 -0.76 -0.70
N LEU A 66 10.74 -1.12 -1.66
CA LEU A 66 11.87 -2.02 -1.40
C LEU A 66 12.95 -1.32 -0.56
N ASP A 67 13.22 -0.06 -0.86
CA ASP A 67 14.17 0.75 -0.11
C ASP A 67 13.64 1.07 1.31
N SER A 68 14.56 1.31 2.26
CA SER A 68 14.21 1.85 3.58
C SER A 68 13.69 3.28 3.47
N TYR A 69 12.97 3.75 4.49
CA TYR A 69 12.49 5.13 4.56
C TYR A 69 13.61 6.15 4.28
N ASP A 70 14.76 6.00 4.96
CA ASP A 70 15.90 6.92 4.83
C ASP A 70 16.47 6.92 3.41
N ALA A 71 16.56 5.76 2.76
CA ALA A 71 17.01 5.65 1.39
C ALA A 71 16.03 6.32 0.42
N VAL A 72 14.73 6.10 0.60
CA VAL A 72 13.66 6.72 -0.20
C VAL A 72 13.74 8.24 -0.12
N VAL A 73 13.74 8.82 1.09
CA VAL A 73 13.73 10.29 1.25
C VAL A 73 15.05 10.94 0.82
N LYS A 74 16.16 10.18 0.80
CA LYS A 74 17.44 10.64 0.26
C LYS A 74 17.48 10.60 -1.26
N LYS A 75 16.92 9.55 -1.88
CA LYS A 75 16.93 9.35 -3.34
C LYS A 75 15.96 10.28 -4.07
N TYR A 76 14.80 10.55 -3.48
CA TYR A 76 13.71 11.26 -4.17
C TYR A 76 13.28 12.52 -3.42
N ALA A 77 13.50 13.69 -4.04
CA ALA A 77 13.23 14.99 -3.44
C ALA A 77 11.77 15.16 -2.93
N LYS A 78 10.79 14.56 -3.61
CA LYS A 78 9.36 14.64 -3.27
C LYS A 78 8.87 13.53 -2.33
N ALA A 79 9.67 12.51 -2.04
CA ALA A 79 9.18 11.37 -1.27
C ALA A 79 8.74 11.77 0.14
N ARG A 80 9.46 12.69 0.79
CA ARG A 80 9.09 13.15 2.13
C ARG A 80 7.70 13.80 2.16
N SER A 81 7.39 14.67 1.21
CA SER A 81 6.06 15.30 1.14
C SER A 81 4.96 14.29 0.79
N ASN A 82 5.22 13.38 -0.15
CA ASN A 82 4.26 12.35 -0.55
C ASN A 82 3.92 11.42 0.62
N LEU A 83 4.95 10.93 1.33
CA LEU A 83 4.78 10.08 2.52
C LEU A 83 4.03 10.81 3.65
N GLN A 84 4.29 12.10 3.86
CA GLN A 84 3.55 12.90 4.84
C GLN A 84 2.08 13.02 4.47
N THR A 85 1.74 13.28 3.20
CA THR A 85 0.35 13.33 2.74
C THR A 85 -0.33 11.98 2.91
N LEU A 86 0.31 10.89 2.47
CA LEU A 86 -0.21 9.53 2.64
C LEU A 86 -0.49 9.18 4.10
N LYS A 87 0.46 9.50 4.99
CA LYS A 87 0.29 9.27 6.43
C LYS A 87 -0.88 10.10 7.00
N LYS A 88 -1.03 11.36 6.59
CA LYS A 88 -2.15 12.22 7.00
C LYS A 88 -3.50 11.69 6.52
N LEU A 89 -3.54 11.08 5.32
CA LEU A 89 -4.74 10.47 4.76
C LEU A 89 -5.01 9.05 5.31
N GLY A 90 -4.17 8.53 6.22
CA GLY A 90 -4.38 7.24 6.88
C GLY A 90 -3.80 6.03 6.15
N ALA A 91 -2.89 6.22 5.19
CA ALA A 91 -2.24 5.11 4.49
C ALA A 91 -1.38 4.27 5.45
N PHE A 92 -1.38 2.96 5.23
CA PHE A 92 -0.43 2.07 5.88
C PHE A 92 0.87 2.00 5.05
N LEU A 93 1.95 2.53 5.61
CA LEU A 93 3.24 2.68 4.92
C LEU A 93 4.22 1.60 5.36
N LEU A 94 4.75 0.85 4.40
CA LEU A 94 5.76 -0.19 4.62
C LEU A 94 7.04 0.14 3.84
N HIS A 95 8.18 -0.28 4.38
CA HIS A 95 9.49 -0.13 3.75
C HIS A 95 10.27 -1.44 3.89
N GLY A 96 11.23 -1.70 2.99
CA GLY A 96 11.95 -2.97 2.99
C GLY A 96 11.13 -4.16 2.44
N VAL A 97 10.06 -3.89 1.68
CA VAL A 97 9.17 -4.95 1.17
C VAL A 97 9.74 -5.54 -0.12
N ASP A 98 10.11 -6.82 -0.06
CA ASP A 98 10.53 -7.61 -1.22
C ASP A 98 9.30 -8.15 -1.97
N ALA A 99 9.09 -7.64 -3.19
CA ALA A 99 7.97 -8.02 -4.05
C ALA A 99 7.94 -9.53 -4.38
N THR A 100 9.07 -10.24 -4.26
CA THR A 100 9.14 -11.68 -4.52
C THR A 100 8.76 -12.55 -3.32
N LYS A 101 8.50 -11.92 -2.17
CA LYS A 101 8.22 -12.59 -0.88
C LYS A 101 7.00 -12.02 -0.16
N LEU A 102 6.08 -11.39 -0.90
CA LEU A 102 4.92 -10.69 -0.35
C LEU A 102 4.11 -11.57 0.62
N GLN A 103 3.85 -12.83 0.25
CA GLN A 103 3.02 -13.73 1.06
C GLN A 103 3.68 -14.17 2.37
N PHE A 104 4.95 -13.82 2.61
CA PHE A 104 5.67 -14.12 3.83
C PHE A 104 5.94 -12.87 4.68
N HIS A 105 5.59 -11.67 4.18
CA HIS A 105 5.83 -10.44 4.92
C HIS A 105 4.89 -10.37 6.14
N PRO A 106 5.39 -10.08 7.35
CA PRO A 106 4.61 -10.17 8.59
C PRO A 106 3.35 -9.31 8.57
N ASP A 107 3.40 -8.11 7.99
CA ASP A 107 2.24 -7.23 7.90
C ASP A 107 1.28 -7.55 6.73
N LEU A 108 1.69 -8.37 5.77
CA LEU A 108 0.93 -8.62 4.54
C LEU A 108 0.35 -10.03 4.44
N HIS A 109 1.01 -11.05 4.99
CA HIS A 109 0.67 -12.46 4.76
C HIS A 109 -0.75 -12.86 5.17
N PHE A 110 -1.34 -12.21 6.17
CA PHE A 110 -2.73 -12.43 6.59
C PHE A 110 -3.75 -11.51 5.91
N ARG A 111 -3.30 -10.54 5.12
CA ARG A 111 -4.19 -9.59 4.45
C ARG A 111 -4.64 -10.12 3.09
N ARG A 112 -5.79 -9.61 2.64
CA ARG A 112 -6.32 -9.85 1.30
C ARG A 112 -6.69 -8.52 0.66
N PHE A 113 -6.38 -8.38 -0.61
CA PHE A 113 -6.51 -7.13 -1.34
C PHE A 113 -7.43 -7.30 -2.55
N ASP A 114 -8.20 -6.26 -2.86
CA ASP A 114 -8.97 -6.18 -4.09
C ASP A 114 -8.07 -5.76 -5.26
N ARG A 115 -7.00 -4.99 -5.01
CA ARG A 115 -6.01 -4.65 -6.04
C ARG A 115 -4.60 -4.74 -5.48
N ILE A 116 -3.70 -5.35 -6.24
CA ILE A 116 -2.26 -5.38 -5.95
C ILE A 116 -1.53 -4.79 -7.16
N ILE A 117 -0.88 -3.65 -6.97
CA ILE A 117 -0.34 -2.82 -8.04
C ILE A 117 1.18 -2.80 -7.96
N PHE A 118 1.85 -3.18 -9.05
CA PHE A 118 3.29 -3.03 -9.22
C PHE A 118 3.57 -2.33 -10.56
N ASN A 119 3.59 -0.99 -10.55
CA ASN A 119 3.55 -0.18 -11.77
C ASN A 119 4.80 -0.29 -12.64
N PHE A 120 5.98 -0.33 -12.02
CA PHE A 120 7.27 -0.28 -12.74
C PHE A 120 8.24 -1.34 -12.18
N PRO A 121 7.93 -2.63 -12.36
CA PRO A 121 8.79 -3.71 -11.87
C PRO A 121 10.15 -3.65 -12.54
N HIS A 122 11.20 -3.52 -11.73
CA HIS A 122 12.58 -3.48 -12.21
C HIS A 122 13.51 -4.23 -11.26
N ALA A 123 14.37 -5.13 -11.77
CA ALA A 123 15.32 -5.90 -10.97
C ALA A 123 16.56 -5.11 -10.50
N GLY A 124 16.43 -3.78 -10.39
CA GLY A 124 17.52 -2.83 -10.12
C GLY A 124 18.40 -2.54 -11.35
N PHE A 125 19.23 -1.51 -11.23
CA PHE A 125 20.17 -1.12 -12.29
C PHE A 125 21.45 -1.96 -12.19
N HIS A 126 21.82 -2.65 -13.27
CA HIS A 126 23.05 -3.43 -13.37
C HIS A 126 23.99 -2.76 -14.39
N SER A 127 25.28 -3.10 -14.37
CA SER A 127 26.26 -2.56 -15.32
C SER A 127 26.07 -3.07 -16.76
N SER A 128 25.22 -4.08 -16.97
CA SER A 128 24.84 -4.63 -18.26
C SER A 128 23.67 -3.85 -18.89
N LYS A 129 23.56 -3.89 -20.22
CA LYS A 129 22.43 -3.29 -20.94
C LYS A 129 21.12 -4.01 -20.61
N GLU A 130 19.98 -3.32 -20.71
CA GLU A 130 18.64 -3.92 -20.54
C GLU A 130 18.32 -5.05 -21.53
N SER A 131 19.02 -5.09 -22.67
CA SER A 131 18.93 -6.18 -23.65
C SER A 131 19.78 -7.41 -23.30
N ASP A 132 20.53 -7.37 -22.20
CA ASP A 132 21.34 -8.50 -21.75
C ASP A 132 20.45 -9.65 -21.26
N SER A 133 20.73 -10.86 -21.73
CA SER A 133 19.94 -12.05 -21.43
C SER A 133 19.83 -12.36 -19.92
N HIS A 134 20.89 -12.09 -19.16
CA HIS A 134 20.90 -12.32 -17.73
C HIS A 134 20.03 -11.29 -16.99
N LEU A 135 20.06 -10.02 -17.41
CA LEU A 135 19.19 -8.99 -16.85
C LEU A 135 17.72 -9.23 -17.19
N ILE A 136 17.42 -9.65 -18.43
CA ILE A 136 16.08 -10.11 -18.82
C ILE A 136 15.62 -11.26 -17.92
N GLN A 137 16.49 -12.22 -17.62
CA GLN A 137 16.16 -13.32 -16.71
C GLN A 137 15.85 -12.84 -15.29
N LYS A 138 16.58 -11.84 -14.77
CA LYS A 138 16.28 -11.22 -13.47
C LYS A 138 14.93 -10.52 -13.45
N HIS A 139 14.60 -9.74 -14.48
CA HIS A 139 13.28 -9.10 -14.60
C HIS A 139 12.14 -10.12 -14.64
N ARG A 140 12.33 -11.22 -15.37
CA ARG A 140 11.36 -12.33 -15.41
C ARG A 140 11.21 -13.00 -14.04
N ALA A 141 12.31 -13.24 -13.34
CA ALA A 141 12.28 -13.84 -12.00
C ALA A 141 11.56 -12.92 -10.99
N LEU A 142 11.78 -11.60 -11.06
CA LEU A 142 11.07 -10.61 -10.25
C LEU A 142 9.56 -10.70 -10.47
N LEU A 143 9.12 -10.67 -11.73
CA LEU A 143 7.70 -10.76 -12.08
C LEU A 143 7.09 -12.10 -11.65
N PHE A 144 7.81 -13.20 -11.85
CA PHE A 144 7.34 -14.52 -11.41
C PHE A 144 7.13 -14.56 -9.89
N GLY A 145 8.11 -14.09 -9.11
CA GLY A 145 8.01 -14.01 -7.66
C GLY A 145 6.85 -13.12 -7.21
N PHE A 146 6.70 -11.96 -7.85
CA PHE A 146 5.58 -11.05 -7.59
C PHE A 146 4.22 -11.68 -7.86
N PHE A 147 3.99 -12.22 -9.06
CA PHE A 147 2.69 -12.82 -9.40
C PHE A 147 2.37 -14.03 -8.51
N HIS A 148 3.38 -14.85 -8.22
CA HIS A 148 3.21 -15.98 -7.31
C HIS A 148 2.76 -15.50 -5.93
N GLY A 149 3.45 -14.53 -5.33
CA GLY A 149 3.08 -14.01 -4.01
C GLY A 149 1.74 -13.26 -4.00
N ALA A 150 1.53 -12.37 -4.97
CA ALA A 150 0.30 -11.59 -5.09
C ALA A 150 -0.94 -12.48 -5.27
N SER A 151 -0.84 -13.59 -6.02
CA SER A 151 -1.96 -14.52 -6.24
C SER A 151 -2.51 -15.15 -4.95
N HIS A 152 -1.68 -15.32 -3.91
CA HIS A 152 -2.12 -15.84 -2.61
C HIS A 152 -2.86 -14.80 -1.76
N MET A 153 -2.74 -13.53 -2.14
CA MET A 153 -3.22 -12.37 -1.39
C MET A 153 -4.37 -11.65 -2.10
N LEU A 154 -4.61 -11.95 -3.38
CA LEU A 154 -5.70 -11.37 -4.16
C LEU A 154 -7.04 -11.98 -3.74
N ARG A 155 -8.09 -11.16 -3.64
CA ARG A 155 -9.46 -11.61 -3.42
C ARG A 155 -10.04 -12.22 -4.70
N ALA A 156 -11.14 -12.97 -4.57
CA ALA A 156 -11.75 -13.67 -5.70
C ALA A 156 -12.18 -12.73 -6.84
N ASP A 157 -12.67 -11.53 -6.51
CA ASP A 157 -13.10 -10.49 -7.45
C ASP A 157 -12.06 -9.35 -7.60
N GLY A 158 -10.81 -9.66 -7.27
CA GLY A 158 -9.67 -8.73 -7.27
C GLY A 158 -8.98 -8.56 -8.62
#